data_AF-A0A2V9LQB7-F1
#
_entry.id   AF-A0A2V9LQB7-F1
#
_cell.length_a   1.000
_cell.length_b   1.000
_cell.length_c   1.000
_cell.angle_alpha   90.00
_cell.angle_beta   90.00
_cell.angle_gamma   90.00
#
_symmetry.space_group_name_H-M   'P 1'
#
loop_
_entity.id
_entity.type
_entity.pdbx_description
1 polymer ?
#
loop_
_entity_poly.entity_id
_entity_poly.type
_entity_poly.pdbx_seq_one_letter_code
_entity_poly.pdbx_strand_id
1 'polypeptide(L)'
;MTPVDLAFGSVKVPKGKYSLFLTKAATDKYELIVNSQTGQWGTQHDSSKDFAKIPVKRESLPSLVEAFTIELKPAANGGAFEMMWGTTKLSAPFQFK
;
A
#
# COMPACT_ATOMS: atom_id res chain seq x y z
N MET A 1 -9.18 10.71 -1.06
CA MET A 1 -8.18 11.62 -0.48
C MET A 1 -8.00 11.22 0.98
N THR A 2 -6.78 11.28 1.51
CA THR A 2 -6.52 11.12 2.93
C THR A 2 -6.79 12.47 3.62
N PRO A 3 -7.61 12.52 4.69
CA PRO A 3 -7.94 13.78 5.36
C PRO A 3 -6.84 14.22 6.36
N VAL A 4 -5.93 13.31 6.70
CA VAL A 4 -4.83 13.49 7.65
C VAL A 4 -3.52 12.96 7.06
N ASP A 5 -2.42 13.37 7.65
CA ASP A 5 -1.11 12.85 7.32
C ASP A 5 -1.01 11.40 7.82
N LEU A 6 -0.35 10.55 7.02
CA LEU A 6 -0.13 9.15 7.35
C LEU A 6 1.37 8.89 7.52
N ALA A 7 1.71 7.96 8.41
CA ALA A 7 3.07 7.44 8.54
C ALA A 7 3.08 5.93 8.37
N PHE A 8 3.86 5.45 7.41
CA PHE A 8 4.16 4.03 7.19
C PHE A 8 5.58 3.75 7.67
N GLY A 9 5.73 3.36 8.93
CA GLY A 9 7.04 3.30 9.58
C GLY A 9 7.73 4.67 9.58
N SER A 10 8.88 4.77 8.92
CA SER A 10 9.61 6.04 8.76
C SER A 10 9.14 6.90 7.58
N VAL A 11 8.32 6.35 6.68
CA VAL A 11 7.82 7.05 5.49
C VAL A 11 6.61 7.91 5.87
N LYS A 12 6.70 9.22 5.65
CA LYS A 12 5.59 10.16 5.85
C LYS A 12 4.87 10.43 4.54
N VAL A 13 3.55 10.37 4.56
CA VAL A 13 2.67 10.67 3.43
C VAL A 13 1.72 11.79 3.86
N PRO A 14 1.92 13.03 3.39
CA PRO A 14 1.01 14.13 3.70
C PRO A 14 -0.43 13.82 3.29
N LYS A 15 -1.39 14.50 3.92
CA LYS A 15 -2.79 14.44 3.52
C LYS A 15 -2.93 14.84 2.05
N GLY A 16 -3.73 14.10 1.28
CA GLY A 16 -3.83 14.37 -0.14
C GLY A 16 -4.54 13.28 -0.94
N LYS A 17 -4.45 13.40 -2.26
CA LYS A 17 -4.95 12.41 -3.20
C LYS A 17 -3.74 11.80 -3.92
N TYR A 18 -3.69 10.47 -3.93
CA TYR A 18 -2.60 9.71 -4.53
C TYR A 18 -3.16 8.51 -5.28
N SER A 19 -2.38 8.02 -6.22
CA SER A 19 -2.57 6.68 -6.79
C SER A 19 -1.67 5.69 -6.07
N LEU A 20 -2.13 4.45 -5.95
CA LEU A 20 -1.35 3.35 -5.35
C LEU A 20 -0.94 2.37 -6.43
N PHE A 21 0.34 2.00 -6.42
CA PHE A 21 0.87 0.92 -7.24
C PHE A 21 1.62 -0.08 -6.36
N LEU A 22 1.67 -1.33 -6.79
CA LEU A 22 2.46 -2.37 -6.14
C LEU A 22 3.59 -2.77 -7.08
N THR A 23 4.82 -2.77 -6.58
CA THR A 23 5.96 -3.31 -7.32
C THR A 23 6.63 -4.44 -6.55
N LYS A 24 7.23 -5.38 -7.28
CA LYS A 24 8.06 -6.44 -6.72
C LYS A 24 9.51 -5.99 -6.79
N ALA A 25 10.03 -5.51 -5.67
CA ALA A 25 11.41 -4.98 -5.58
C ALA A 25 12.47 -6.09 -5.63
N ALA A 26 12.17 -7.28 -5.13
CA ALA A 26 13.02 -8.47 -5.23
C ALA A 26 12.20 -9.76 -5.03
N THR A 27 12.86 -10.92 -5.02
CA THR A 27 12.21 -12.17 -4.58
C THR A 27 11.59 -11.98 -3.20
N ASP A 28 10.28 -12.22 -3.11
CA ASP A 28 9.46 -12.07 -1.90
C ASP A 28 9.51 -10.69 -1.21
N LYS A 29 10.01 -9.65 -1.89
CA LYS A 29 9.99 -8.27 -1.41
C LYS A 29 9.15 -7.41 -2.32
N TYR A 30 8.22 -6.68 -1.71
CA TYR A 30 7.26 -5.83 -2.40
C TYR A 30 7.31 -4.43 -1.79
N GLU A 31 6.96 -3.44 -2.61
CA GLU A 31 6.83 -2.05 -2.19
C GLU A 31 5.49 -1.50 -2.68
N LEU A 32 4.77 -0.86 -1.77
CA LEU A 32 3.62 -0.02 -2.08
C LEU A 32 4.13 1.36 -2.47
N ILE A 33 3.86 1.75 -3.71
CA ILE A 33 4.22 3.05 -4.26
C ILE A 33 3.04 4.01 -4.06
N VAL A 34 3.33 5.16 -3.48
CA VAL A 34 2.43 6.31 -3.41
C VAL A 34 2.83 7.27 -4.51
N ASN A 35 1.97 7.43 -5.52
CA ASN A 35 2.24 8.25 -6.69
C ASN A 35 1.35 9.50 -6.68
N SER A 36 1.95 10.66 -6.99
CA SER A 36 1.29 11.97 -6.96
C SER A 36 0.41 12.26 -8.19
N GLN A 37 0.54 11.49 -9.27
CA GLN A 37 -0.38 11.53 -10.40
C GLN A 37 -1.71 10.88 -9.99
N THR A 38 -2.84 11.51 -10.34
CA THR A 38 -4.17 10.96 -10.06
C THR A 38 -5.09 11.15 -11.27
N GLY A 39 -6.09 10.28 -11.41
CA GLY A 39 -7.08 10.35 -12.50
C GLY A 39 -6.64 9.67 -13.80
N GLN A 40 -5.45 9.08 -13.83
CA GLN A 40 -4.96 8.25 -14.92
C GLN A 40 -5.55 6.83 -14.86
N TRP A 41 -5.54 6.13 -15.99
CA TRP A 41 -5.91 4.71 -16.04
C TRP A 41 -4.91 3.87 -15.25
N GLY A 42 -5.36 2.78 -14.61
CA GLY A 42 -4.58 2.03 -13.62
C GLY A 42 -3.25 1.43 -14.10
N THR A 43 -3.03 1.31 -15.41
CA THR A 43 -1.77 0.83 -16.00
C THR A 43 -0.81 1.95 -16.41
N GLN A 44 -1.24 3.21 -16.37
CA GLN A 44 -0.39 4.36 -16.64
C GLN A 44 0.33 4.78 -15.36
N HIS A 45 1.55 4.27 -15.20
CA HIS A 45 2.42 4.61 -14.06
C HIS A 45 3.58 5.49 -14.54
N ASP A 46 3.59 6.76 -14.11
CA ASP A 46 4.72 7.67 -14.27
C ASP A 46 5.61 7.62 -13.02
N SER A 47 6.73 6.92 -13.10
CA SER A 47 7.66 6.75 -11.98
C SER A 47 8.35 8.05 -11.54
N SER A 48 8.37 9.09 -12.38
CA SER A 48 8.86 10.42 -11.97
C SER A 48 7.95 11.10 -10.94
N LYS A 49 6.72 10.59 -10.78
CA LYS A 49 5.70 11.06 -9.84
C LYS A 49 5.61 10.19 -8.58
N ASP A 50 6.49 9.20 -8.43
CA ASP A 50 6.59 8.37 -7.23
C ASP A 50 7.05 9.23 -6.05
N PHE A 51 6.10 9.57 -5.18
CA PHE A 51 6.34 10.38 -4.01
C PHE A 51 7.01 9.56 -2.90
N ALA A 52 6.56 8.32 -2.71
CA ALA A 52 7.10 7.42 -1.70
C ALA A 52 7.03 5.95 -2.12
N LYS A 53 7.97 5.16 -1.61
CA LYS A 53 7.98 3.70 -1.69
C LYS A 53 7.98 3.13 -0.29
N ILE A 54 6.97 2.33 0.02
CA ILE A 54 6.71 1.80 1.34
C ILE A 54 6.96 0.29 1.30
N PRO A 55 7.97 -0.23 2.03
CA PRO A 55 8.14 -1.66 2.17
C PRO A 55 6.87 -2.29 2.77
N VAL A 56 6.35 -3.33 2.13
CA VAL A 56 5.22 -4.12 2.68
C VAL A 56 5.71 -5.42 3.26
N LYS A 57 5.10 -5.86 4.36
CA LYS A 57 5.38 -7.16 4.97
C LYS A 57 4.64 -8.25 4.20
N ARG A 58 5.36 -9.27 3.73
CA ARG A 58 4.79 -10.48 3.15
C ARG A 58 4.60 -11.56 4.22
N GLU A 59 3.45 -12.21 4.20
CA GLU A 59 3.11 -13.34 5.05
C GLU A 59 2.43 -14.43 4.20
N SER A 60 2.61 -15.69 4.62
CA SER A 60 1.83 -16.80 4.07
C SER A 60 0.58 -17.02 4.92
N LEU A 61 -0.57 -17.10 4.27
CA LEU A 61 -1.86 -17.40 4.90
C LEU A 61 -2.06 -18.91 5.05
N PRO A 62 -2.75 -19.36 6.13
CA PRO A 62 -3.07 -20.77 6.34
C PRO A 62 -4.20 -21.28 5.44
N SER A 63 -4.99 -20.37 4.85
CA SER A 63 -6.12 -20.67 3.98
C SER A 63 -6.03 -19.89 2.67
N LEU A 64 -6.61 -20.47 1.62
CA LEU A 64 -6.61 -19.91 0.28
C LEU A 64 -7.63 -18.76 0.15
N VAL A 65 -7.18 -17.62 -0.38
CA VAL A 65 -8.00 -16.47 -0.75
C VAL A 65 -8.15 -16.46 -2.27
N GLU A 66 -9.31 -16.91 -2.76
CA GLU A 66 -9.58 -17.04 -4.21
C GLU A 66 -9.58 -15.68 -4.93
N ALA A 67 -10.30 -14.71 -4.39
CA ALA A 67 -10.43 -13.38 -4.99
C ALA A 67 -9.33 -12.45 -4.48
N PHE A 68 -8.63 -11.79 -5.40
CA PHE A 68 -7.71 -10.72 -5.03
C PHE A 68 -8.47 -9.65 -4.24
N THR A 69 -8.06 -9.48 -2.99
CA THR A 69 -8.75 -8.65 -2.00
C THR A 69 -7.82 -7.53 -1.55
N ILE A 70 -8.32 -6.30 -1.56
CA ILE A 70 -7.68 -5.14 -0.95
C ILE A 70 -8.54 -4.67 0.22
N GLU A 71 -7.93 -4.47 1.38
CA GLU A 71 -8.63 -4.06 2.59
C GLU A 71 -7.86 -2.98 3.36
N LEU A 72 -8.60 -2.06 3.98
CA LEU A 72 -8.08 -1.16 5.00
C LEU A 72 -8.59 -1.63 6.36
N LYS A 73 -7.71 -2.22 7.17
CA LYS A 73 -8.05 -2.67 8.52
C LYS A 73 -7.84 -1.53 9.52
N PRO A 74 -8.88 -1.00 10.18
CA PRO A 74 -8.74 0.09 11.13
C PRO A 74 -8.06 -0.36 12.43
N ALA A 75 -7.32 0.54 13.05
CA ALA A 75 -6.75 0.41 14.39
C ALA A 75 -6.90 1.73 15.17
N ALA A 76 -6.65 1.72 16.48
CA ALA A 76 -6.91 2.87 17.34
C ALA A 76 -6.25 4.19 16.90
N ASN A 77 -5.05 4.14 16.30
CA ASN A 77 -4.34 5.31 15.77
C ASN A 77 -3.79 5.06 14.36
N GLY A 78 -4.64 4.58 13.45
CA GLY A 78 -4.28 4.30 12.05
C GLY A 78 -4.91 3.01 11.56
N GLY A 79 -4.10 2.12 10.99
CA GLY A 79 -4.59 0.86 10.45
C GLY A 79 -3.54 0.08 9.67
N ALA A 80 -3.98 -0.84 8.84
CA ALA A 80 -3.15 -1.54 7.88
C ALA A 80 -3.81 -1.58 6.51
N PHE A 81 -3.05 -1.26 5.46
CA PHE A 81 -3.41 -1.56 4.09
C PHE A 81 -2.99 -3.00 3.80
N GLU A 82 -3.93 -3.86 3.44
CA GLU A 82 -3.69 -5.27 3.18
C GLU A 82 -4.10 -5.64 1.76
N MET A 83 -3.29 -6.51 1.12
CA MET A 83 -3.60 -7.16 -0.15
C MET A 83 -3.44 -8.65 0.02
N MET A 84 -4.43 -9.43 -0.41
CA MET A 84 -4.47 -10.88 -0.21
C MET A 84 -4.90 -11.60 -1.49
N TRP A 85 -4.19 -12.66 -1.85
CA TRP A 85 -4.55 -13.60 -2.92
C TRP A 85 -3.81 -14.92 -2.76
N GLY A 86 -4.46 -16.01 -3.13
CA GLY A 86 -3.95 -17.35 -2.87
C GLY A 86 -3.59 -17.50 -1.39
N THR A 87 -2.35 -17.89 -1.10
CA THR A 87 -1.82 -17.91 0.27
C THR A 87 -0.92 -16.70 0.57
N THR A 88 -0.89 -15.68 -0.28
CA THR A 88 -0.07 -14.49 -0.05
C THR A 88 -0.88 -13.39 0.63
N LYS A 89 -0.31 -12.82 1.69
CA LYS A 89 -0.76 -11.57 2.28
C LYS A 89 0.38 -10.55 2.24
N LEU A 90 0.09 -9.35 1.76
CA LEU A 90 0.94 -8.18 1.90
C LEU A 90 0.28 -7.19 2.85
N SER A 91 1.04 -6.59 3.77
CA SER A 91 0.53 -5.58 4.70
C SER A 91 1.46 -4.38 4.83
N ALA A 92 0.88 -3.18 4.85
CA ALA A 92 1.54 -1.92 5.15
C ALA A 92 0.80 -1.25 6.33
N PRO A 93 1.31 -1.37 7.56
CA PRO A 93 0.74 -0.67 8.71
C PRO A 93 0.99 0.84 8.57
N PHE A 94 0.00 1.64 8.96
CA PHE A 94 0.09 3.09 8.99
C PHE A 94 -0.47 3.67 10.28
N GLN A 95 -0.01 4.88 10.61
CA GLN A 95 -0.51 5.67 11.72
C GLN A 95 -0.99 7.03 11.23
N PHE A 96 -2.00 7.60 11.91
CA PHE A 96 -2.35 9.00 11.72
C PHE A 96 -1.28 9.89 12.36
N LYS A 97 -1.05 11.07 11.75
CA LYS A 97 -0.16 12.12 12.24
C LYS A 97 -0.89 13.44 12.35
#